data_AF-A0AA43A0L9-F1
#
_entry.id   AF-A0AA43A0L9-F1
#
_cell.length_a   1.000
_cell.length_b   1.000
_cell.length_c   1.000
_cell.angle_alpha   90.00
_cell.angle_beta   90.00
_cell.angle_gamma   90.00
#
_symmetry.space_group_name_H-M   'P 1'
#
loop_
_entity.id
_entity.type
_entity.pdbx_description
1 polymer ?
#
loop_
_entity_poly.entity_id
_entity_poly.type
_entity_poly.pdbx_seq_one_letter_code
_entity_poly.pdbx_strand_id
1 'polypeptide(L)'
;MKTFFTLMIVSFFMLIAAPVHAEAIQIFNCEYEGDATEDDVNEMGAKWLAAAKQIPGGKNLKAYVRYPVAASVDDIDFKFVLTAPDFAQWGEFTDAYEASKLVEIDDELEKMATCNDAALWEGGEVK
;
A
#
# COMPACT_ATOMS: atom_id res chain seq x y z
N MET A 1 33.76 -17.52 -33.96
CA MET A 1 32.29 -17.37 -34.17
C MET A 1 31.47 -17.91 -33.01
N LYS A 2 31.60 -19.20 -32.60
CA LYS A 2 30.85 -19.76 -31.46
C LYS A 2 31.01 -18.97 -30.15
N THR A 3 32.24 -18.59 -29.80
CA THR A 3 32.55 -17.83 -28.57
C THR A 3 31.95 -16.43 -28.54
N PHE A 4 31.92 -15.73 -29.68
CA PHE A 4 31.29 -14.41 -29.80
C PHE A 4 29.76 -14.50 -29.66
N PHE A 5 29.15 -15.54 -30.23
CA PHE A 5 27.71 -15.77 -30.14
C PHE A 5 27.28 -16.13 -28.70
N THR A 6 28.10 -16.90 -27.97
CA THR A 6 27.86 -17.22 -26.56
C THR A 6 27.96 -15.99 -25.66
N LEU A 7 28.94 -15.11 -25.86
CA LEU A 7 29.08 -13.86 -25.10
C LEU A 7 27.89 -12.91 -25.30
N MET A 8 27.35 -12.83 -26.52
CA MET A 8 26.22 -11.96 -26.83
C MET A 8 24.92 -12.44 -26.16
N ILE A 9 24.71 -13.76 -26.06
CA ILE A 9 23.57 -14.35 -25.36
C ILE A 9 23.65 -14.08 -23.85
N VAL A 10 24.83 -14.26 -23.24
CA VAL A 10 25.04 -14.04 -21.80
C VAL A 10 24.80 -12.57 -21.41
N SER A 11 25.22 -11.61 -22.23
CA SER A 11 24.95 -10.18 -22.01
C SER A 11 23.47 -9.81 -22.15
N PHE A 12 22.71 -10.54 -22.96
CA PHE A 12 21.27 -10.32 -23.13
C PHE A 12 20.45 -10.84 -21.94
N PHE A 13 20.91 -11.90 -21.26
CA PHE A 13 20.27 -12.42 -20.05
C PHE A 13 20.48 -11.55 -18.81
N MET A 14 21.53 -10.72 -18.75
CA MET A 14 21.75 -9.79 -17.63
C MET A 14 20.82 -8.56 -17.65
N LEU A 15 20.17 -8.26 -18.77
CA LEU A 15 19.24 -7.13 -18.88
C LEU A 15 17.84 -7.41 -18.30
N ILE A 16 17.52 -8.67 -18.00
CA ILE A 16 16.24 -9.08 -17.40
C ILE A 16 16.33 -9.11 -15.86
N ALA A 17 17.51 -8.84 -15.29
CA ALA A 17 17.71 -8.73 -13.85
C ALA A 17 17.41 -7.33 -13.28
N ALA A 18 16.46 -6.59 -13.88
CA ALA A 18 15.94 -5.34 -13.31
C ALA A 18 14.90 -5.67 -12.22
N PRO A 19 14.66 -4.74 -11.28
CA PRO A 19 14.58 -4.99 -9.84
C PRO A 19 13.52 -6.03 -9.47
N VAL A 20 13.99 -7.00 -8.68
CA VAL A 20 13.21 -7.96 -7.90
C VAL A 20 12.10 -7.22 -7.14
N HIS A 21 10.84 -7.50 -7.49
CA HIS A 21 9.66 -7.48 -6.61
C HIS A 21 9.76 -6.59 -5.36
N ALA A 22 9.92 -5.28 -5.54
CA ALA A 22 9.85 -4.38 -4.42
C ALA A 22 8.38 -4.02 -4.18
N GLU A 23 7.91 -4.27 -2.97
CA GLU A 23 6.54 -3.95 -2.59
C GLU A 23 6.35 -2.44 -2.62
N ALA A 24 5.22 -1.98 -3.17
CA ALA A 24 4.82 -0.58 -3.05
C ALA A 24 4.08 -0.41 -1.72
N ILE A 25 4.66 0.38 -0.81
CA ILE A 25 4.14 0.58 0.54
C ILE A 25 3.69 2.03 0.68
N GLN A 26 2.39 2.26 0.79
CA GLN A 26 1.82 3.57 1.07
C GLN A 26 1.46 3.65 2.56
N ILE A 27 1.98 4.67 3.24
CA ILE A 27 1.79 4.88 4.67
C ILE A 27 1.03 6.19 4.83
N PHE A 28 -0.13 6.11 5.47
CA PHE A 28 -0.94 7.25 5.86
C PHE A 28 -0.77 7.51 7.36
N ASN A 29 -0.53 8.76 7.72
CA ASN A 29 -0.59 9.22 9.11
C ASN A 29 -2.03 9.65 9.40
N CYS A 30 -2.61 9.11 10.46
CA CYS A 30 -4.01 9.32 10.78
C CYS A 30 -4.20 9.74 12.24
N GLU A 31 -5.20 10.59 12.43
CA GLU A 31 -5.69 11.08 13.72
C GLU A 31 -7.15 10.63 13.88
N TYR A 32 -7.56 10.33 15.11
CA TYR A 32 -8.96 10.04 15.40
C TYR A 32 -9.82 11.29 15.27
N GLU A 33 -11.05 11.08 14.82
CA GLU A 33 -12.11 12.08 14.87
C GLU A 33 -13.17 11.65 15.89
N GLY A 34 -13.62 12.61 16.71
CA GLY A 34 -14.66 12.38 17.70
C GLY A 34 -14.29 11.32 18.76
N ASP A 35 -15.18 10.36 18.97
CA ASP A 35 -15.08 9.31 19.99
C ASP A 35 -14.67 7.94 19.39
N ALA A 36 -14.08 7.92 18.19
CA ALA A 36 -13.69 6.70 17.51
C ALA A 36 -12.63 5.90 18.30
N THR A 37 -12.74 4.57 18.26
CA THR A 37 -11.86 3.65 18.99
C THR A 37 -10.95 2.86 18.05
N GLU A 38 -9.95 2.16 18.61
CA GLU A 38 -9.14 1.19 17.86
C GLU A 38 -10.00 0.11 17.18
N ASP A 39 -11.03 -0.38 17.86
CA ASP A 39 -11.93 -1.41 17.32
C ASP A 39 -12.71 -0.87 16.11
N ASP A 40 -13.22 0.36 16.18
CA ASP A 40 -13.93 1.01 15.06
C ASP A 40 -13.01 1.14 13.83
N VAL A 41 -11.76 1.58 14.03
CA VAL A 41 -10.77 1.72 12.95
C VAL A 41 -10.39 0.37 12.35
N ASN A 42 -10.24 -0.67 13.17
CA ASN A 42 -9.95 -2.02 12.68
C ASN A 42 -11.12 -2.60 11.87
N GLU A 43 -12.37 -2.40 12.31
CA GLU A 43 -13.56 -2.83 11.58
C GLU A 43 -13.69 -2.08 10.24
N MET A 44 -13.52 -0.75 10.27
CA MET A 44 -13.57 0.08 9.07
C MET A 44 -12.45 -0.29 8.09
N GLY A 45 -11.23 -0.48 8.58
CA GLY A 45 -10.09 -0.92 7.76
C GLY A 45 -10.32 -2.28 7.11
N ALA A 46 -10.98 -3.21 7.80
CA ALA A 46 -11.36 -4.51 7.23
C ALA A 46 -12.43 -4.36 6.14
N LYS A 47 -13.45 -3.51 6.37
CA LYS A 47 -14.49 -3.18 5.37
C LYS A 47 -13.88 -2.55 4.12
N TRP A 48 -12.99 -1.57 4.31
CA TRP A 48 -12.26 -0.90 3.23
C TRP A 48 -11.42 -1.89 2.42
N LEU A 49 -10.63 -2.74 3.08
CA LEU A 49 -9.79 -3.74 2.40
C LEU A 49 -10.62 -4.76 1.60
N ALA A 50 -11.77 -5.16 2.13
CA ALA A 50 -12.68 -6.08 1.43
C ALA A 50 -13.21 -5.47 0.14
N ALA A 51 -13.56 -4.17 0.15
CA ALA A 51 -13.97 -3.43 -1.04
C ALA A 51 -12.81 -3.19 -2.01
N ALA A 52 -11.64 -2.79 -1.51
CA ALA A 52 -10.44 -2.56 -2.30
C ALA A 52 -10.04 -3.81 -3.10
N LYS A 53 -10.19 -5.00 -2.52
CA LYS A 53 -9.90 -6.26 -3.21
C LYS A 53 -10.82 -6.59 -4.40
N GLN A 54 -11.91 -5.85 -4.58
CA GLN A 54 -12.85 -6.06 -5.69
C GLN A 54 -12.56 -5.20 -6.92
N ILE A 55 -11.60 -4.29 -6.86
CA ILE A 55 -11.28 -3.38 -7.97
C ILE A 55 -9.96 -3.76 -8.66
N PRO A 56 -9.71 -3.31 -9.91
CA PRO A 56 -8.44 -3.50 -10.61
C PRO A 56 -7.24 -3.13 -9.72
N GLY A 57 -6.13 -3.86 -9.84
CA GLY A 57 -4.95 -3.71 -8.96
C GLY A 57 -5.14 -4.15 -7.50
N GLY A 58 -6.38 -4.26 -7.01
CA GLY A 58 -6.66 -4.40 -5.57
C GLY A 58 -6.60 -5.82 -5.01
N LYS A 59 -6.68 -6.86 -5.85
CA LYS A 59 -6.81 -8.26 -5.43
C LYS A 59 -5.74 -8.72 -4.42
N ASN A 60 -4.51 -8.29 -4.63
CA ASN A 60 -3.35 -8.68 -3.82
C ASN A 60 -2.95 -7.63 -2.77
N LEU A 61 -3.74 -6.57 -2.60
CA LEU A 61 -3.49 -5.57 -1.59
C LEU A 61 -3.58 -6.18 -0.19
N LYS A 62 -2.68 -5.70 0.68
CA LYS A 62 -2.71 -5.91 2.11
C LYS A 62 -2.86 -4.55 2.77
N ALA A 63 -3.62 -4.50 3.86
CA ALA A 63 -3.73 -3.31 4.69
C ALA A 63 -3.39 -3.66 6.14
N TYR A 64 -2.79 -2.71 6.85
CA TYR A 64 -2.43 -2.83 8.24
C TYR A 64 -2.72 -1.54 8.98
N VAL A 65 -3.18 -1.65 10.22
CA VAL A 65 -3.22 -0.55 11.17
C VAL A 65 -2.07 -0.70 12.15
N ARG A 66 -1.37 0.40 12.44
CA ARG A 66 -0.25 0.45 13.38
C ARG A 66 -0.51 1.52 14.42
N TYR A 67 -0.72 1.09 15.66
CA TYR A 67 -0.85 1.97 16.82
C TYR A 67 0.52 2.18 17.49
N PRO A 68 0.84 3.39 17.95
CA PRO A 68 2.05 3.65 18.69
C PRO A 68 2.00 2.98 20.07
N VAL A 69 3.05 2.23 20.44
CA VAL A 69 3.14 1.52 21.73
C VAL A 69 4.17 2.17 22.67
N ALA A 70 5.22 2.79 22.13
CA ALA A 70 6.24 3.52 22.89
C ALA A 70 6.96 4.55 22.00
N ALA A 71 7.45 5.63 22.64
CA ALA A 71 7.99 6.86 22.05
C ALA A 71 6.93 7.84 21.51
N SER A 72 7.21 9.13 21.61
CA SER A 72 6.46 10.19 20.93
C SER A 72 6.63 9.98 19.43
N VAL A 73 5.57 9.47 18.80
CA VAL A 73 5.19 9.94 17.48
C VAL A 73 4.56 11.34 17.69
N ASP A 74 4.62 12.21 16.69
CA ASP A 74 3.96 13.52 16.70
C ASP A 74 2.42 13.37 16.87
N ASP A 75 1.62 14.38 16.55
CA ASP A 75 0.14 14.36 16.58
C ASP A 75 -0.47 13.30 15.62
N ILE A 76 -0.17 12.01 15.83
CA ILE A 76 -0.55 10.87 15.00
C ILE A 76 -1.02 9.76 15.93
N ASP A 77 -2.29 9.41 15.83
CA ASP A 77 -2.89 8.36 16.65
C ASP A 77 -2.61 6.96 16.10
N PHE A 78 -2.58 6.81 14.78
CA PHE A 78 -2.23 5.55 14.12
C PHE A 78 -1.73 5.74 12.69
N LYS A 79 -1.15 4.68 12.13
CA LYS A 79 -0.81 4.62 10.70
C LYS A 79 -1.65 3.58 9.99
N PHE A 80 -2.26 3.97 8.88
CA PHE A 80 -2.84 3.02 7.93
C PHE A 80 -1.81 2.72 6.85
N VAL A 81 -1.47 1.45 6.66
CA VAL A 81 -0.40 1.01 5.75
C VAL A 81 -1.00 0.12 4.69
N LEU A 82 -0.90 0.55 3.43
CA LEU A 82 -1.28 -0.21 2.26
C LEU A 82 -0.04 -0.82 1.61
N THR A 83 -0.11 -2.09 1.23
CA THR A 83 0.98 -2.78 0.53
C THR A 83 0.45 -3.45 -0.73
N ALA A 84 1.02 -3.08 -1.88
CA ALA A 84 0.85 -3.78 -3.14
C ALA A 84 2.11 -4.60 -3.48
N PRO A 85 2.00 -5.69 -4.25
CA PRO A 85 3.17 -6.51 -4.57
C PRO A 85 4.22 -5.79 -5.41
N ASP A 86 3.81 -4.78 -6.17
CA ASP A 86 4.66 -3.94 -7.01
C ASP A 86 3.94 -2.61 -7.32
N PHE A 87 4.69 -1.65 -7.87
CA PHE A 87 4.15 -0.34 -8.26
C PHE A 87 3.16 -0.40 -9.43
N ALA A 88 3.19 -1.44 -10.27
CA ALA A 88 2.25 -1.56 -11.39
C ALA A 88 0.85 -1.90 -10.88
N GLN A 89 0.74 -2.84 -9.95
CA GLN A 89 -0.52 -3.18 -9.26
C GLN A 89 -1.01 -2.01 -8.39
N TRP A 90 -0.10 -1.29 -7.71
CA TRP A 90 -0.47 -0.07 -6.98
C TRP A 90 -1.05 0.99 -7.92
N GLY A 91 -0.40 1.25 -9.05
CA GLY A 91 -0.88 2.22 -10.05
C GLY A 91 -2.23 1.83 -10.65
N GLU A 92 -2.41 0.54 -11.01
CA GLU A 92 -3.70 0.04 -11.51
C GLU A 92 -4.82 0.21 -10.47
N PHE A 93 -4.51 0.02 -9.19
CA PHE A 93 -5.45 0.28 -8.10
C PHE A 93 -5.81 1.75 -7.97
N THR A 94 -4.81 2.64 -7.97
CA THR A 94 -5.03 4.09 -7.87
C THR A 94 -5.83 4.63 -9.06
N ASP A 95 -5.55 4.16 -10.27
CA ASP A 95 -6.29 4.54 -11.48
C ASP A 95 -7.77 4.15 -11.42
N ALA A 96 -8.09 3.05 -10.73
CA ALA A 96 -9.46 2.56 -10.57
C ALA A 96 -10.20 3.16 -9.35
N TYR A 97 -9.50 3.93 -8.49
CA TYR A 97 -9.98 4.32 -7.17
C TYR A 97 -11.23 5.20 -7.21
N GLU A 98 -11.17 6.32 -7.93
CA GLU A 98 -12.22 7.35 -7.99
C GLU A 98 -13.55 6.82 -8.55
N ALA A 99 -13.51 5.80 -9.40
CA ALA A 99 -14.69 5.18 -9.99
C ALA A 99 -15.27 4.06 -9.11
N SER A 100 -14.68 3.80 -7.95
CA SER A 100 -15.03 2.67 -7.09
C SER A 100 -15.94 3.06 -5.93
N LYS A 101 -16.44 2.04 -5.23
CA LYS A 101 -17.18 2.20 -3.97
C LYS A 101 -16.30 2.65 -2.79
N LEU A 102 -14.97 2.73 -2.97
CA LEU A 102 -14.08 3.18 -1.91
C LEU A 102 -14.34 4.63 -1.55
N VAL A 103 -14.70 5.48 -2.51
CA VAL A 103 -15.05 6.88 -2.26
C VAL A 103 -16.18 7.01 -1.22
N GLU A 104 -17.21 6.16 -1.31
CA GLU A 104 -18.32 6.14 -0.34
C GLU A 104 -17.90 5.60 1.04
N ILE A 105 -16.92 4.69 1.08
CA ILE A 105 -16.37 4.14 2.34
C ILE A 105 -15.45 5.17 3.00
N ASP A 106 -14.72 5.95 2.21
CA ASP A 106 -13.87 7.03 2.70
C ASP A 106 -14.72 8.12 3.38
N ASP A 107 -15.89 8.47 2.83
CA ASP A 107 -16.85 9.38 3.49
C ASP A 107 -17.33 8.88 4.88
N GLU A 108 -17.35 7.56 5.09
CA GLU A 108 -17.62 6.98 6.41
C GLU A 108 -16.38 7.02 7.31
N LEU A 109 -15.20 6.76 6.75
CA LEU A 109 -13.92 6.77 7.45
C LEU A 109 -13.57 8.19 7.94
N GLU A 110 -13.82 9.23 7.15
CA GLU A 110 -13.59 10.64 7.51
C GLU A 110 -14.37 11.10 8.74
N LYS A 111 -15.43 10.38 9.13
CA LYS A 111 -16.18 10.67 10.38
C LYS A 111 -15.49 10.09 11.62
N MET A 112 -14.56 9.16 11.43
CA MET A 112 -13.89 8.40 12.48
C MET A 112 -12.39 8.74 12.57
N ALA A 113 -11.77 9.09 11.45
CA ALA A 113 -10.37 9.44 11.38
C ALA A 113 -10.07 10.31 10.16
N THR A 114 -9.13 11.22 10.32
CA THR A 114 -8.57 11.99 9.20
C THR A 114 -7.15 11.50 8.94
N CYS A 115 -6.84 11.18 7.67
CA CYS A 115 -5.51 10.73 7.26
C CYS A 115 -4.87 11.77 6.32
N ASN A 116 -4.29 12.82 6.90
CA ASN A 116 -3.88 14.05 6.19
C ASN A 116 -2.59 13.91 5.35
N ASP A 117 -1.68 13.03 5.76
CA ASP A 117 -0.37 12.88 5.12
C ASP A 117 -0.15 11.45 4.68
N ALA A 118 0.29 11.27 3.43
CA ALA A 118 0.65 9.99 2.87
C ALA A 118 2.05 10.02 2.25
N ALA A 119 2.79 8.93 2.42
CA ALA A 119 4.07 8.72 1.74
C ALA A 119 4.10 7.34 1.08
N LEU A 120 4.58 7.29 -0.16
CA LEU A 120 4.77 6.05 -0.92
C LEU A 120 6.25 5.66 -0.90
N TRP A 121 6.50 4.39 -0.56
CA TRP A 121 7.83 3.84 -0.37
C TRP A 121 8.01 2.57 -1.18
N GLU A 122 9.24 2.37 -1.64
CA GLU A 122 9.70 1.05 -2.08
C GLU A 122 10.11 0.25 -0.84
N GLY A 123 9.60 -0.97 -0.70
CA GLY A 123 9.83 -1.83 0.45
C GLY A 123 10.28 -3.24 0.10
N GLY A 124 10.91 -3.90 1.06
CA GLY A 124 11.32 -5.29 0.96
C GLY A 124 11.94 -5.80 2.25
N GLU A 125 11.99 -7.12 2.42
CA GLU A 125 12.67 -7.75 3.55
C GLU A 125 14.19 -7.60 3.42
N VAL A 126 14.83 -7.12 4.50
CA VAL A 126 16.30 -7.18 4.63
C VAL A 126 16.69 -8.63 4.92
N LYS A 127 17.64 -9.15 4.15
CA LYS A 127 18.17 -10.53 4.29
C LYS A 127 19.54 -10.53 4.95
#